data_AF-A0A1F7NE09-F1
#
_entry.id   AF-A0A1F7NE09-F1
#
_cell.length_a   1.000
_cell.length_b   1.000
_cell.length_c   1.000
_cell.angle_alpha   90.00
_cell.angle_beta   90.00
_cell.angle_gamma   90.00
#
_symmetry.space_group_name_H-M   'P 1'
#
loop_
_entity.id
_entity.type
_entity.pdbx_description
1 polymer ?
#
loop_
_entity_poly.entity_id
_entity_poly.type
_entity_poly.pdbx_seq_one_letter_code
_entity_poly.pdbx_strand_id
1 'polypeptide(L)'
;MSPRRLGVALVVLLVAGLAVYGGTNALRVWRMQRAIEALEADIATLRARQERLTQTVDRLRHDPAYLEKLAREEMGMVREGETVLKFPSQPPPTGR
;
A
#
# COMPACT_ATOMS: atom_id res chain seq x y z
N MET A 1 34.25 2.15 -54.83
CA MET A 1 33.90 1.14 -53.80
C MET A 1 33.19 -0.01 -54.49
N SER A 2 33.55 -1.27 -54.22
CA SER A 2 32.90 -2.40 -54.90
C SER A 2 31.44 -2.54 -54.43
N PRO A 3 30.48 -2.81 -55.34
CA PRO A 3 29.04 -2.84 -55.03
C PRO A 3 28.69 -3.86 -53.93
N ARG A 4 29.50 -4.92 -53.80
CA ARG A 4 29.41 -5.91 -52.73
C ARG A 4 29.61 -5.33 -51.33
N ARG A 5 30.54 -4.39 -51.15
CA ARG A 5 30.82 -3.77 -49.84
C ARG A 5 29.67 -2.85 -49.41
N LEU A 6 29.04 -2.17 -50.37
CA LEU A 6 27.86 -1.34 -50.12
C LEU A 6 26.65 -2.19 -49.71
N GLY A 7 26.42 -3.32 -50.38
CA GLY A 7 25.36 -4.26 -49.99
C GLY A 7 25.52 -4.80 -48.57
N VAL A 8 26.73 -5.21 -48.20
CA VAL A 8 27.03 -5.68 -46.83
C VAL A 8 26.82 -4.57 -45.80
N ALA A 9 27.29 -3.35 -46.06
CA ALA A 9 27.10 -2.22 -45.16
C ALA A 9 25.61 -1.89 -44.94
N LEU A 10 24.80 -1.96 -45.99
CA LEU A 10 23.35 -1.74 -45.91
C LEU A 10 22.67 -2.80 -45.02
N VAL A 11 23.01 -4.07 -45.20
CA VAL A 11 22.45 -5.17 -44.39
C VAL A 11 22.83 -5.02 -42.91
N VAL A 12 24.09 -4.68 -42.62
CA VAL A 12 24.55 -4.45 -41.24
C VAL A 12 23.80 -3.29 -40.60
N LEU A 13 23.60 -2.18 -41.31
CA LEU A 13 22.80 -1.06 -40.83
C LEU A 13 21.34 -1.46 -40.54
N LEU A 14 20.74 -2.27 -41.41
CA LEU A 14 19.37 -2.75 -41.25
C LEU A 14 19.23 -3.64 -40.00
N VAL A 15 20.16 -4.58 -39.81
CA VAL A 15 20.19 -5.46 -38.64
C VAL A 15 20.43 -4.66 -37.35
N ALA A 16 21.35 -3.70 -37.37
CA ALA A 16 21.62 -2.83 -36.22
C ALA A 16 20.38 -2.00 -35.86
N GLY A 17 19.69 -1.44 -36.86
CA GLY A 17 18.44 -0.69 -36.66
C GLY A 17 17.34 -1.55 -36.03
N LEU A 18 17.14 -2.78 -36.53
CA LEU A 18 16.16 -3.72 -35.97
C LEU A 18 16.53 -4.16 -34.55
N ALA A 19 17.82 -4.38 -34.26
CA ALA A 19 18.28 -4.77 -32.93
C ALA A 19 18.05 -3.66 -31.89
N VAL A 20 18.35 -2.41 -32.23
CA VAL A 20 18.09 -1.24 -31.37
C VAL A 20 16.59 -1.06 -31.16
N TYR A 21 15.79 -1.17 -32.22
CA TYR A 21 14.34 -1.06 -32.13
C TYR A 21 13.73 -2.18 -31.27
N GLY A 22 14.17 -3.42 -31.45
CA GLY A 22 13.69 -4.58 -30.68
C GLY A 22 14.09 -4.51 -29.21
N GLY A 23 15.34 -4.16 -28.91
CA GLY A 23 15.85 -4.10 -27.54
C GLY A 23 15.20 -3.00 -26.70
N THR A 24 14.99 -1.81 -27.28
CA THR A 24 14.33 -0.69 -26.58
C THR A 24 12.84 -0.96 -26.31
N ASN A 25 12.15 -1.62 -27.24
CA ASN A 25 10.75 -2.02 -27.04
C ASN A 25 10.59 -3.10 -25.97
N ALA A 26 11.47 -4.11 -25.92
CA ALA A 26 11.40 -5.16 -24.91
C ALA A 26 11.53 -4.62 -23.48
N LEU A 27 12.48 -3.70 -23.26
CA LEU A 27 12.64 -3.03 -21.96
C LEU A 27 11.42 -2.18 -21.59
N ARG A 28 10.81 -1.50 -22.57
CA ARG A 28 9.59 -0.71 -22.33
C ARG A 28 8.44 -1.60 -21.89
N VAL A 29 8.18 -2.70 -22.61
CA VAL A 29 7.10 -3.64 -22.27
C VAL A 29 7.32 -4.23 -20.88
N TRP A 30 8.55 -4.63 -20.55
CA TRP A 30 8.87 -5.16 -19.22
C TRP A 30 8.61 -4.13 -18.11
N ARG A 31 9.00 -2.86 -18.30
CA ARG A 31 8.70 -1.79 -17.33
C ARG A 31 7.20 -1.54 -17.20
N MET A 32 6.46 -1.59 -18.29
CA MET A 32 5.00 -1.42 -18.26
C MET A 32 4.31 -2.57 -17.53
N GLN A 33 4.75 -3.81 -17.73
CA GLN A 33 4.25 -4.96 -16.97
C GLN A 33 4.52 -4.80 -15.47
N ARG A 34 5.74 -4.41 -15.09
CA ARG A 34 6.07 -4.12 -13.68
C ARG A 34 5.23 -2.99 -13.08
N ALA A 35 4.94 -1.95 -13.86
CA ALA A 35 4.06 -0.88 -13.42
C ALA A 35 2.64 -1.40 -13.19
N ILE A 36 2.10 -2.22 -14.11
CA ILE A 36 0.76 -2.83 -13.95
C ILE A 36 0.71 -3.67 -12.67
N GLU A 37 1.69 -4.56 -12.44
CA GLU A 37 1.77 -5.38 -11.23
C GLU A 37 1.76 -4.51 -9.95
N ALA A 38 2.51 -3.42 -9.94
CA ALA A 38 2.56 -2.50 -8.80
C ALA A 38 1.22 -1.79 -8.57
N LEU A 39 0.60 -1.27 -9.64
CA LEU A 39 -0.71 -0.63 -9.56
C LEU A 39 -1.80 -1.60 -9.09
N GLU A 40 -1.77 -2.86 -9.53
CA GLU A 40 -2.72 -3.88 -9.08
C GLU A 40 -2.57 -4.17 -7.58
N ALA A 41 -1.33 -4.27 -7.08
CA ALA A 41 -1.05 -4.43 -5.66
C ALA A 41 -1.54 -3.23 -4.82
N ASP A 42 -1.36 -2.00 -5.34
CA ASP A 42 -1.85 -0.79 -4.70
C ASP A 42 -3.37 -0.76 -4.64
N ILE A 43 -4.05 -1.12 -5.74
CA ILE A 43 -5.51 -1.23 -5.79
C ILE A 43 -6.01 -2.25 -4.77
N ALA A 44 -5.38 -3.43 -4.67
CA ALA A 44 -5.76 -4.44 -3.69
C ALA A 44 -5.62 -3.91 -2.25
N THR A 45 -4.52 -3.24 -1.95
CA THR A 45 -4.26 -2.64 -0.64
C THR A 45 -5.28 -1.56 -0.29
N LEU A 46 -5.58 -0.67 -1.24
CA LEU A 46 -6.56 0.41 -1.05
C LEU A 46 -7.98 -0.15 -0.84
N ARG A 47 -8.37 -1.18 -1.58
CA ARG A 47 -9.68 -1.85 -1.39
C ARG A 47 -9.79 -2.47 -0.01
N ALA A 48 -8.76 -3.20 0.44
CA ALA A 48 -8.75 -3.78 1.79
C ALA A 48 -8.84 -2.70 2.88
N ARG A 49 -8.16 -1.56 2.68
CA ARG A 49 -8.26 -0.41 3.58
C ARG A 49 -9.66 0.19 3.58
N GLN A 50 -10.25 0.42 2.40
CA GLN A 50 -11.60 0.94 2.25
C GLN A 50 -12.62 0.04 2.95
N GLU A 51 -12.51 -1.28 2.82
CA GLU A 51 -13.42 -2.24 3.46
C GLU A 51 -13.33 -2.14 4.99
N ARG A 52 -12.13 -2.12 5.56
CA ARG A 52 -11.92 -1.95 7.01
C ARG A 52 -12.49 -0.64 7.53
N LEU A 53 -12.27 0.46 6.80
CA LEU A 53 -12.81 1.78 7.15
C LEU A 53 -14.34 1.77 7.10
N THR A 54 -14.92 1.18 6.07
CA THR A 54 -16.37 1.05 5.93
C THR A 54 -16.97 0.26 7.09
N GLN A 55 -16.37 -0.87 7.45
CA GLN A 55 -16.80 -1.67 8.61
C GLN A 55 -16.67 -0.89 9.93
N THR A 56 -15.62 -0.10 10.08
CA THR A 56 -15.43 0.74 11.28
C THR A 56 -16.52 1.81 11.37
N VAL A 57 -16.80 2.50 10.26
CA VAL A 57 -17.87 3.50 10.19
C VAL A 57 -19.23 2.87 10.49
N ASP A 58 -19.48 1.66 9.97
CA ASP A 58 -20.72 0.94 10.23
C ASP A 58 -20.89 0.62 11.71
N ARG A 59 -19.86 0.07 12.36
CA ARG A 59 -19.87 -0.17 13.82
C ARG A 59 -20.05 1.11 14.63
N LEU A 60 -19.38 2.20 14.25
CA LEU A 60 -19.55 3.47 14.95
C LEU A 60 -20.98 4.02 14.86
N ARG A 61 -21.70 3.73 13.77
CA ARG A 61 -23.08 4.20 13.56
C ARG A 61 -24.13 3.28 14.17
N HIS A 62 -23.91 1.97 14.11
CA HIS A 62 -24.94 0.98 14.38
C HIS A 62 -24.63 0.07 15.58
N ASP A 63 -23.44 0.15 16.19
CA ASP A 63 -23.05 -0.61 17.38
C ASP A 63 -22.79 0.34 18.58
N PRO A 64 -23.79 0.54 19.44
CA PRO A 64 -23.67 1.39 20.62
C PRO A 64 -22.61 0.89 21.63
N ALA A 65 -22.39 -0.42 21.72
CA ALA A 65 -21.41 -0.99 22.63
C ALA A 65 -19.99 -0.72 22.15
N TYR A 66 -19.76 -0.80 20.83
CA TYR A 66 -18.49 -0.38 20.22
C TYR A 66 -18.21 1.11 20.44
N LEU A 67 -19.22 1.97 20.27
CA LEU A 67 -19.10 3.40 20.51
C LEU A 67 -18.80 3.72 21.99
N GLU A 68 -19.50 3.07 22.92
CA GLU A 68 -19.28 3.23 24.36
C GLU A 68 -17.87 2.77 24.76
N LYS A 69 -17.41 1.63 24.23
CA LYS A 69 -16.05 1.15 24.45
C LYS A 69 -15.02 2.19 24.02
N LEU A 70 -15.16 2.75 22.82
CA LEU A 70 -14.25 3.76 22.31
C LEU A 70 -14.27 5.04 23.17
N ALA A 71 -15.46 5.48 23.60
CA ALA A 71 -15.61 6.65 24.46
C ALA A 71 -14.92 6.44 25.82
N ARG A 72 -15.01 5.25 26.41
CA ARG A 72 -14.35 4.92 27.68
C ARG A 72 -12.84 4.78 27.54
N GLU A 73 -12.37 4.06 26.52
CA GLU A 73 -10.96 3.71 26.35
C GLU A 73 -10.12 4.86 25.79
N GLU A 74 -10.60 5.51 24.72
CA GLU A 74 -9.83 6.55 24.03
C GLU A 74 -10.07 7.94 24.61
N MET A 75 -11.29 8.20 25.10
CA MET A 75 -11.68 9.53 25.60
C MET A 75 -11.86 9.60 27.11
N GLY A 76 -11.76 8.47 27.82
CA GLY A 76 -11.95 8.44 29.29
C GLY A 76 -13.36 8.87 29.74
N MET A 77 -14.34 8.83 28.84
CA MET A 77 -15.70 9.27 29.13
C MET A 77 -16.44 8.25 30.00
N VAL A 78 -17.31 8.76 30.88
CA VAL A 78 -18.19 7.99 31.76
C VAL A 78 -19.59 8.57 31.67
N ARG A 79 -20.62 7.73 31.81
CA ARG A 79 -22.01 8.21 31.79
C ARG A 79 -22.35 8.90 33.11
N GLU A 80 -23.36 9.77 33.07
CA GLU A 80 -23.94 10.35 34.28
C GLU A 80 -24.45 9.22 35.20
N GLY A 81 -24.03 9.27 36.47
CA GLY A 81 -24.36 8.26 37.47
C GLY A 81 -23.33 7.14 37.65
N GLU A 82 -22.27 7.08 36.84
CA GLU A 82 -21.18 6.11 37.01
C GLU A 82 -20.06 6.63 37.94
N THR A 83 -19.43 5.74 38.72
CA THR A 83 -18.33 6.08 39.64
C THR A 83 -16.99 5.60 39.09
N VAL A 84 -16.02 6.51 38.95
CA VAL A 84 -14.65 6.18 38.50
C VAL A 84 -13.84 5.62 39.68
N LEU A 85 -13.44 4.35 39.59
CA LEU A 85 -12.53 3.74 40.55
C LEU A 85 -11.07 4.03 40.15
N LYS A 86 -10.34 4.78 40.99
CA LYS A 86 -8.89 5.00 40.84
C LYS A 86 -8.16 4.16 41.88
N PHE A 87 -7.29 3.26 41.44
CA PHE A 87 -6.43 2.50 42.34
C PHE A 87 -5.24 3.36 42.77
N PRO A 88 -4.93 3.46 44.08
CA PRO A 88 -3.75 4.19 44.53
C PRO A 88 -2.48 3.50 44.02
N SER A 89 -1.51 4.29 43.56
CA SER A 89 -0.17 3.79 43.22
C SER A 89 0.40 3.11 44.45
N GLN A 90 0.65 1.80 44.39
CA GLN A 90 1.27 1.09 45.49
C GLN A 90 2.66 1.73 45.72
N PRO A 91 2.94 2.30 46.91
CA PRO A 91 4.27 2.83 47.18
C PRO A 91 5.27 1.68 46.99
N PRO A 92 6.43 1.93 46.35
CA PRO A 92 7.40 0.89 46.07
C PRO A 92 7.72 0.13 47.36
N PRO A 93 7.84 -1.22 47.31
CA PRO A 93 8.10 -2.00 48.50
C PRO A 93 9.42 -1.53 49.12
N THR A 94 9.32 -0.84 50.26
CA THR A 94 10.47 -0.49 51.08
C THR A 94 11.04 -1.78 51.63
N GLY A 95 12.06 -2.30 50.94
CA GLY A 95 12.88 -3.42 51.41
C GLY A 95 13.58 -3.05 52.72
N ARG A 96 13.55 -3.98 53.67
CA ARG A 96 14.45 -4.00 54.82
C ARG A 96 15.74 -4.72 54.44
#